data_AF-A0AAD9JFH1-F1
#
_entry.id   AF-A0AAD9JFH1-F1
#
_cell.length_a   1.000
_cell.length_b   1.000
_cell.length_c   1.000
_cell.angle_alpha   90.00
_cell.angle_beta   90.00
_cell.angle_gamma   90.00
#
_symmetry.space_group_name_H-M   'P 1'
#
loop_
_entity.id
_entity.type
_entity.pdbx_description
1 polymer ?
#
loop_
_entity_poly.entity_id
_entity_poly.type
_entity_poly.pdbx_seq_one_letter_code
_entity_poly.pdbx_strand_id
1 'polypeptide(L)'
;MMTRKNKAENYIIGGLLMECTYFVRDKTENYFEDILSNKNGLMKPYPKDSHGDPRSPIFGNLDGLFFSNSLQATNCSSYGPKRFRVKVSSLVNKYTRAYFSDFYCVPGRRTPRPDSIIIVLTNAGSTADEFCRSHLISLDLATNPFFRIQRIDGDSSYGVWIVNRSCLQVELYYTEAIDIKTVIDDGSANFTDVSTRDIRAYIRVPRPKSEICEYCG
;
A
#
# COMPACT_ATOMS: atom_id res chain seq x y z
N MET A 1 -16.09 -21.98 4.93
CA MET A 1 -16.04 -20.63 5.54
C MET A 1 -15.38 -19.69 4.54
N MET A 2 -15.98 -18.53 4.25
CA MET A 2 -15.46 -17.59 3.24
C MET A 2 -14.25 -16.83 3.80
N THR A 3 -13.12 -16.82 3.09
CA THR A 3 -11.90 -16.11 3.55
C THR A 3 -12.06 -14.59 3.40
N ARG A 4 -11.23 -13.80 4.10
CA ARG A 4 -11.20 -12.32 3.91
C ARG A 4 -10.91 -11.93 2.47
N LYS A 5 -10.05 -12.71 1.79
CA LYS A 5 -9.78 -12.55 0.36
C LYS A 5 -11.05 -12.72 -0.47
N ASN A 6 -11.84 -13.76 -0.21
CA ASN A 6 -13.10 -13.97 -0.94
C ASN A 6 -14.13 -12.86 -0.65
N LYS A 7 -14.17 -12.33 0.57
CA LYS A 7 -15.00 -11.15 0.85
C LYS A 7 -14.54 -9.95 0.05
N ALA A 8 -13.24 -9.67 0.00
CA ALA A 8 -12.67 -8.60 -0.82
C ALA A 8 -12.98 -8.76 -2.31
N GLU A 9 -12.95 -9.99 -2.85
CA GLU A 9 -13.34 -10.29 -4.24
C GLU A 9 -14.77 -9.85 -4.56
N ASN A 10 -15.71 -10.02 -3.61
CA ASN A 10 -17.09 -9.56 -3.81
C ASN A 10 -17.21 -8.02 -3.84
N TYR A 11 -16.35 -7.30 -3.12
CA TYR A 11 -16.38 -5.83 -3.07
C TYR A 11 -15.78 -5.14 -4.28
N ILE A 12 -15.05 -5.87 -5.11
CA ILE A 12 -14.48 -5.35 -6.35
C ILE A 12 -15.33 -5.68 -7.58
N ILE A 13 -16.49 -6.34 -7.42
CA ILE A 13 -17.40 -6.60 -8.53
C ILE A 13 -17.83 -5.27 -9.17
N GLY A 14 -17.64 -5.18 -10.49
CA GLY A 14 -17.85 -3.95 -11.27
C GLY A 14 -16.75 -2.89 -11.08
N GLY A 15 -15.62 -3.24 -10.48
CA GLY A 15 -14.38 -2.45 -10.55
C GLY A 15 -13.68 -2.67 -11.89
N LEU A 16 -12.90 -1.67 -12.31
CA LEU A 16 -12.10 -1.76 -13.54
C LEU A 16 -10.64 -1.94 -13.18
N LEU A 17 -9.99 -2.90 -13.80
CA LEU A 17 -8.55 -3.06 -13.68
C LEU A 17 -7.88 -1.97 -14.55
N MET A 18 -7.12 -1.08 -13.92
CA MET A 18 -6.50 0.06 -14.59
C MET A 18 -5.00 0.08 -14.35
N GLU A 19 -4.24 0.57 -15.32
CA GLU A 19 -2.80 0.75 -15.17
C GLU A 19 -2.49 1.82 -14.12
N CYS A 20 -1.66 1.48 -13.16
CA CYS A 20 -1.16 2.36 -12.12
C CYS A 20 0.29 2.73 -12.44
N THR A 21 0.57 4.01 -12.64
CA THR A 21 1.91 4.48 -13.03
C THR A 21 2.75 4.94 -11.84
N TYR A 22 2.13 5.36 -10.74
CA TYR A 22 2.84 5.81 -9.54
C TYR A 22 2.28 5.19 -8.26
N PHE A 23 3.19 4.85 -7.35
CA PHE A 23 2.88 4.68 -5.93
C PHE A 23 3.13 5.98 -5.19
N VAL A 24 2.30 6.23 -4.18
CA VAL A 24 2.18 7.54 -3.53
C VAL A 24 2.25 7.39 -2.02
N ARG A 25 3.15 8.15 -1.38
CA ARG A 25 3.27 8.24 0.08
C ARG A 25 3.11 9.69 0.52
N ASP A 26 2.13 9.93 1.37
CA ASP A 26 1.97 11.24 2.00
C ASP A 26 2.53 11.21 3.42
N LYS A 27 3.35 12.20 3.77
CA LYS A 27 3.96 12.38 5.10
C LYS A 27 4.24 13.87 5.36
N THR A 28 4.65 14.19 6.58
CA THR A 28 5.10 15.54 6.94
C THR A 28 6.37 15.90 6.17
N GLU A 29 6.63 17.19 6.00
CA GLU A 29 7.87 17.67 5.39
C GLU A 29 9.09 17.17 6.18
N ASN A 30 9.07 17.35 7.50
CA ASN A 30 10.13 16.88 8.40
C ASN A 30 10.44 15.37 8.25
N TYR A 31 9.45 14.54 7.91
CA TYR A 31 9.70 13.11 7.69
C TYR A 31 10.63 12.87 6.49
N PHE A 32 10.39 13.57 5.37
CA PHE A 32 11.21 13.42 4.18
C PHE A 32 12.54 14.18 4.31
N GLU A 33 12.54 15.35 4.94
CA GLU A 33 13.76 16.12 5.21
C GLU A 33 14.75 15.34 6.08
N ASP A 34 14.26 14.66 7.13
CA ASP A 34 15.08 13.79 7.97
C ASP A 34 15.69 12.63 7.16
N ILE A 35 14.93 12.04 6.24
CA ILE A 35 15.46 10.98 5.38
C ILE A 35 16.58 11.50 4.47
N LEU A 36 16.36 12.65 3.82
CA LEU A 36 17.32 13.24 2.90
C LEU A 36 18.58 13.74 3.63
N SER A 37 18.42 14.37 4.79
CA SER A 37 19.51 15.07 5.49
C SER A 37 20.26 14.15 6.46
N ASN A 38 19.56 13.23 7.13
CA ASN A 38 20.13 12.46 8.25
C ASN A 38 20.20 10.95 7.97
N LYS A 39 19.50 10.44 6.96
CA LYS A 39 19.45 9.00 6.64
C LYS A 39 19.99 8.68 5.25
N ASN A 40 20.80 9.58 4.69
CA ASN A 40 21.45 9.41 3.37
C ASN A 40 20.45 9.12 2.24
N GLY A 41 19.23 9.65 2.31
CA GLY A 41 18.19 9.38 1.32
C GLY A 41 17.53 8.00 1.45
N LEU A 42 17.88 7.18 2.45
CA LEU A 42 17.34 5.83 2.58
C LEU A 42 16.05 5.80 3.40
N MET A 43 14.91 5.69 2.73
CA MET A 43 13.61 5.47 3.34
C MET A 43 13.47 3.99 3.71
N LYS A 44 13.67 3.67 4.99
CA LYS A 44 13.63 2.30 5.51
C LYS A 44 12.20 1.85 5.86
N PRO A 45 11.85 0.57 5.63
CA PRO A 45 10.68 -0.09 6.18
C PRO A 45 10.58 0.10 7.71
N TYR A 46 9.35 0.13 8.22
CA TYR A 46 9.10 0.22 9.67
C TYR A 46 7.89 -0.64 10.07
N PRO A 47 7.79 -1.01 11.37
CA PRO A 47 6.71 -1.87 11.84
C PRO A 47 5.33 -1.29 11.54
N LYS A 48 4.40 -2.16 11.13
CA LYS A 48 3.00 -1.79 10.96
C LYS A 48 2.41 -1.25 12.28
N ASP A 49 1.82 -0.06 12.24
CA ASP A 49 1.09 0.50 13.38
C ASP A 49 -0.24 -0.25 13.65
N SER A 50 -0.89 0.01 14.79
CA SER A 50 -2.12 -0.71 15.18
C SER A 50 -3.41 -0.26 14.47
N HIS A 51 -3.30 0.51 13.38
CA HIS A 51 -4.44 0.82 12.52
C HIS A 51 -4.86 -0.43 11.72
N GLY A 52 -6.16 -0.74 11.69
CA GLY A 52 -6.67 -1.91 10.97
C GLY A 52 -6.95 -3.10 11.90
N ASP A 53 -6.76 -4.34 11.43
CA ASP A 53 -6.93 -5.54 12.26
C ASP A 53 -5.61 -5.91 12.96
N PRO A 54 -5.52 -5.85 14.30
CA PRO A 54 -4.33 -6.26 15.03
C PRO A 54 -4.04 -7.77 14.89
N ARG A 55 -5.00 -8.57 14.40
CA ARG A 55 -4.80 -9.99 14.08
C ARG A 55 -4.20 -10.21 12.69
N SER A 56 -4.00 -9.15 11.90
CA SER A 56 -3.28 -9.27 10.63
C SER A 56 -1.86 -9.77 10.91
N PRO A 57 -1.38 -10.82 10.22
CA PRO A 57 -0.06 -11.40 10.51
C PRO A 57 1.09 -10.39 10.40
N ILE A 58 0.94 -9.34 9.58
CA ILE A 58 1.98 -8.31 9.42
C ILE A 58 2.10 -7.36 10.61
N PHE A 59 1.10 -7.29 11.50
CA PHE A 59 1.13 -6.39 12.66
C PHE A 59 2.25 -6.80 13.62
N GLY A 60 3.27 -5.94 13.77
CA GLY A 60 4.42 -6.16 14.65
C GLY A 60 5.44 -7.21 14.19
N ASN A 61 5.15 -7.97 13.12
CA ASN A 61 6.01 -9.06 12.65
C ASN A 61 6.68 -8.78 11.30
N LEU A 62 6.26 -7.74 10.59
CA LEU A 62 6.78 -7.39 9.28
C LEU A 62 6.94 -5.88 9.16
N ASP A 63 8.12 -5.44 8.71
CA ASP A 63 8.41 -4.05 8.42
C ASP A 63 8.08 -3.73 6.95
N GLY A 64 7.56 -2.53 6.71
CA GLY A 64 7.18 -2.11 5.37
C GLY A 64 6.79 -0.64 5.27
N LEU A 65 6.66 -0.18 4.04
CA LEU A 65 6.29 1.16 3.66
C LEU A 65 4.89 1.15 3.04
N PHE A 66 3.95 1.89 3.63
CA PHE A 66 2.60 2.01 3.08
C PHE A 66 2.54 2.95 1.89
N PHE A 67 2.09 2.48 0.75
CA PHE A 67 1.79 3.31 -0.40
C PHE A 67 0.30 3.24 -0.75
N SER A 68 -0.27 4.39 -1.09
CA SER A 68 -1.48 4.45 -1.92
C SER A 68 -1.08 4.34 -3.39
N ASN A 69 -2.05 4.08 -4.25
CA ASN A 69 -1.85 4.10 -5.70
C ASN A 69 -2.32 5.44 -6.30
N SER A 70 -1.76 5.84 -7.43
CA SER A 70 -2.09 7.11 -8.08
C SER A 70 -3.51 7.18 -8.63
N LEU A 71 -4.17 6.04 -8.88
CA LEU A 71 -5.55 6.00 -9.37
C LEU A 71 -6.56 6.44 -8.32
N GLN A 72 -6.22 6.30 -7.03
CA GLN A 72 -7.10 6.53 -5.89
C GLN A 72 -6.56 7.58 -4.91
N ALA A 73 -5.40 8.17 -5.19
CA ALA A 73 -4.81 9.23 -4.40
C ALA A 73 -5.64 10.52 -4.50
N THR A 74 -6.06 11.07 -3.35
CA THR A 74 -6.86 12.30 -3.30
C THR A 74 -5.98 13.55 -3.22
N ASN A 75 -6.54 14.71 -3.53
CA ASN A 75 -5.85 16.01 -3.36
C ASN A 75 -5.77 16.48 -1.90
N CYS A 76 -6.29 15.69 -0.96
CA CYS A 76 -6.18 15.92 0.47
C CYS A 76 -5.57 14.70 1.16
N SER A 77 -4.76 14.93 2.20
CA SER A 77 -4.10 13.90 2.99
C SER A 77 -4.35 14.09 4.49
N SER A 78 -4.47 12.98 5.22
CA SER A 78 -4.43 12.94 6.68
C SER A 78 -3.04 12.58 7.23
N TYR A 79 -2.07 12.31 6.35
CA TYR A 79 -0.73 11.84 6.73
C TYR A 79 0.34 12.91 6.66
N GLY A 80 0.08 13.99 5.90
CA GLY A 80 1.00 15.11 5.76
C GLY A 80 0.77 15.91 4.48
N PRO A 81 1.25 17.16 4.42
CA PRO A 81 1.13 18.01 3.24
C PRO A 81 2.10 17.61 2.13
N LYS A 82 3.11 16.77 2.41
CA LYS A 82 4.13 16.39 1.42
C LYS A 82 3.83 15.02 0.85
N ARG A 83 3.81 14.92 -0.47
CA ARG A 83 3.54 13.69 -1.22
C ARG A 83 4.77 13.28 -2.00
N PHE A 84 5.31 12.11 -1.69
CA PHE A 84 6.30 11.40 -2.48
C PHE A 84 5.59 10.52 -3.51
N ARG A 85 5.92 10.69 -4.79
CA ARG A 85 5.40 9.88 -5.90
C ARG A 85 6.57 9.18 -6.55
N VAL A 86 6.48 7.87 -6.74
CA VAL A 86 7.53 7.05 -7.37
C VAL A 86 6.92 6.15 -8.43
N LYS A 87 7.56 6.08 -9.60
CA LYS A 87 7.13 5.22 -10.70
C LYS A 87 7.09 3.76 -10.23
N VAL A 88 6.04 3.05 -10.64
CA VAL A 88 5.89 1.63 -10.27
C VAL A 88 7.03 0.77 -10.79
N SER A 89 7.57 1.11 -11.97
CA SER A 89 8.67 0.39 -12.63
C SER A 89 9.99 0.48 -11.85
N SER A 90 10.14 1.44 -10.94
CA SER A 90 11.32 1.55 -10.06
C SER A 90 11.24 0.68 -8.82
N LEU A 91 10.04 0.20 -8.46
CA LEU A 91 9.81 -0.62 -7.27
C LEU A 91 9.46 -2.06 -7.59
N VAL A 92 8.88 -2.31 -8.77
CA VAL A 92 8.37 -3.60 -9.21
C VAL A 92 9.21 -4.15 -10.34
N ASN A 93 9.54 -5.43 -10.25
CA ASN A 93 10.30 -6.17 -11.25
C ASN A 93 9.90 -7.65 -11.27
N LYS A 94 10.57 -8.48 -12.08
CA LYS A 94 10.30 -9.93 -12.19
C LYS A 94 10.45 -10.73 -10.89
N TYR A 95 11.21 -10.21 -9.93
CA TYR A 95 11.41 -10.84 -8.63
C TYR A 95 10.40 -10.35 -7.59
N THR A 96 9.53 -9.40 -7.93
CA THR A 96 8.47 -8.97 -7.02
C THR A 96 7.49 -10.11 -6.78
N ARG A 97 7.16 -10.35 -5.51
CA ARG A 97 6.05 -11.20 -5.07
C ARG A 97 4.98 -10.35 -4.43
N ALA A 98 3.73 -10.81 -4.47
CA ALA A 98 2.62 -10.13 -3.84
C ALA A 98 1.77 -11.09 -3.00
N TYR A 99 1.33 -10.60 -1.85
CA TYR A 99 0.54 -11.35 -0.89
C TYR A 99 -0.65 -10.54 -0.43
N PHE A 100 -1.83 -11.16 -0.39
CA PHE A 100 -2.98 -10.57 0.28
C PHE A 100 -2.76 -10.67 1.80
N SER A 101 -2.73 -9.51 2.46
CA SER A 101 -2.58 -9.44 3.92
C SER A 101 -3.92 -9.28 4.61
N ASP A 102 -4.68 -8.26 4.24
CA ASP A 102 -5.94 -7.97 4.92
C ASP A 102 -6.93 -7.23 4.02
N PHE A 103 -8.18 -7.26 4.47
CA PHE A 103 -9.27 -6.44 3.96
C PHE A 103 -9.94 -5.78 5.16
N TYR A 104 -9.86 -4.46 5.21
CA TYR A 104 -10.26 -3.67 6.37
C TYR A 104 -11.39 -2.70 6.06
N CYS A 105 -12.14 -2.39 7.13
CA CYS A 105 -13.29 -1.51 7.15
C CYS A 105 -12.99 -0.32 8.07
N VAL A 106 -13.43 0.91 7.77
CA VAL A 106 -13.22 2.04 8.70
C VAL A 106 -14.05 1.87 9.98
N PRO A 107 -13.43 1.81 11.17
CA PRO A 107 -14.16 1.81 12.43
C PRO A 107 -14.64 3.24 12.75
N GLY A 108 -15.95 3.45 12.80
CA GLY A 108 -16.52 4.71 13.32
C GLY A 108 -17.65 5.36 12.53
N ARG A 109 -18.25 4.69 11.54
CA ARG A 109 -19.58 5.09 11.03
C ARG A 109 -20.64 4.15 11.61
N ARG A 110 -21.87 4.64 11.83
CA ARG A 110 -23.03 3.85 12.30
C ARG A 110 -23.26 2.56 11.50
N THR A 111 -22.73 2.50 10.28
CA THR A 111 -22.55 1.30 9.45
C THR A 111 -21.08 1.21 9.03
N PRO A 112 -20.34 0.13 9.37
CA PRO A 112 -19.00 -0.10 8.82
C PRO A 112 -19.08 -0.19 7.29
N ARG A 113 -18.04 0.25 6.60
CA ARG A 113 -17.93 0.11 5.14
C ARG A 113 -16.55 -0.44 4.78
N PRO A 114 -16.46 -1.30 3.75
CA PRO A 114 -15.20 -1.63 3.10
C PRO A 114 -14.38 -0.37 2.88
N ASP A 115 -13.09 -0.40 3.21
CA ASP A 115 -12.21 0.75 3.02
C ASP A 115 -11.00 0.38 2.19
N SER A 116 -10.25 -0.66 2.58
CA SER A 116 -9.09 -1.05 1.79
C SER A 116 -8.71 -2.51 1.83
N ILE A 117 -8.06 -2.93 0.76
CA ILE A 117 -7.30 -4.17 0.63
C ILE A 117 -5.83 -3.81 0.83
N ILE A 118 -5.14 -4.58 1.68
CA ILE A 118 -3.69 -4.45 1.88
C ILE A 118 -2.98 -5.59 1.16
N ILE A 119 -2.10 -5.22 0.24
CA ILE A 119 -1.24 -6.14 -0.51
C ILE A 119 0.21 -5.90 -0.09
N VAL A 120 0.89 -6.95 0.36
CA VAL A 120 2.32 -6.89 0.68
C VAL A 120 3.11 -7.17 -0.58
N LEU A 121 4.10 -6.32 -0.86
CA LEU A 121 5.05 -6.50 -1.95
C LEU A 121 6.44 -6.79 -1.38
N THR A 122 7.04 -7.90 -1.81
CA THR A 122 8.36 -8.36 -1.35
C THR A 122 9.27 -8.66 -2.53
N ASN A 123 10.57 -8.71 -2.28
CA ASN A 123 11.54 -9.31 -3.20
C ASN A 123 11.62 -10.83 -2.98
N ALA A 124 11.56 -11.62 -4.05
CA ALA A 124 11.65 -13.07 -3.98
C ALA A 124 12.91 -13.53 -3.22
N GLY A 125 12.71 -14.39 -2.22
CA GLY A 125 13.78 -14.92 -1.37
C GLY A 125 14.25 -13.98 -0.26
N SER A 126 13.63 -12.81 -0.08
CA SER A 126 13.90 -11.98 1.10
C SER A 126 13.28 -12.59 2.36
N THR A 127 13.74 -12.18 3.54
CA THR A 127 13.13 -12.61 4.82
C THR A 127 11.64 -12.24 4.89
N ALA A 128 11.27 -11.09 4.32
CA ALA A 128 9.88 -10.68 4.21
C ALA A 128 9.07 -11.63 3.31
N ASP A 129 9.65 -12.09 2.20
CA ASP A 129 9.06 -13.08 1.31
C ASP A 129 8.83 -14.41 2.01
N GLU A 130 9.84 -14.92 2.72
CA GLU A 130 9.75 -16.15 3.51
C GLU A 130 8.65 -16.10 4.58
N PHE A 131 8.59 -14.97 5.29
CA PHE A 131 7.52 -14.69 6.24
C PHE A 131 6.15 -14.73 5.53
N CYS A 132 6.00 -13.99 4.43
CA CYS A 132 4.73 -13.89 3.73
C CYS A 132 4.27 -15.22 3.12
N ARG A 133 5.17 -16.03 2.56
CA ARG A 133 4.84 -17.37 2.05
C ARG A 133 4.28 -18.30 3.13
N SER A 134 4.69 -18.11 4.38
CA SER A 134 4.29 -18.96 5.50
C SER A 134 3.02 -18.48 6.20
N HIS A 135 2.68 -17.19 6.08
CA HIS A 135 1.62 -16.56 6.89
C HIS A 135 0.50 -15.89 6.07
N LEU A 136 0.74 -15.56 4.79
CA LEU A 136 -0.17 -14.79 3.95
C LEU A 136 -0.61 -15.57 2.70
N ILE A 137 -1.66 -15.07 2.04
CA ILE A 137 -2.18 -15.68 0.81
C ILE A 137 -1.42 -15.12 -0.39
N SER A 138 -0.61 -15.95 -1.04
CA SER A 138 0.09 -15.59 -2.29
C SER A 138 -0.89 -15.18 -3.37
N LEU A 139 -0.56 -14.12 -4.11
CA LEU A 139 -1.34 -13.66 -5.27
C LEU A 139 -0.69 -14.13 -6.58
N ASP A 140 -1.51 -14.59 -7.52
CA ASP A 140 -1.10 -14.79 -8.90
C ASP A 140 -1.05 -13.43 -9.62
N LEU A 141 0.15 -12.93 -9.88
CA LEU A 141 0.38 -11.62 -10.50
C LEU A 141 -0.14 -11.50 -11.94
N ALA A 142 -0.43 -12.61 -12.62
CA ALA A 142 -0.96 -12.57 -13.98
C ALA A 142 -2.50 -12.44 -14.00
N THR A 143 -3.19 -13.06 -13.03
CA THR A 143 -4.65 -13.23 -13.08
C THR A 143 -5.40 -12.58 -11.93
N ASN A 144 -4.73 -12.26 -10.81
CA ASN A 144 -5.39 -11.76 -9.62
C ASN A 144 -6.22 -10.49 -9.92
N PRO A 145 -7.45 -10.38 -9.38
CA PRO A 145 -8.35 -9.29 -9.76
C PRO A 145 -8.08 -7.99 -8.99
N PHE A 146 -7.24 -7.98 -7.95
CA PHE A 146 -6.89 -6.78 -7.18
C PHE A 146 -5.69 -6.04 -7.75
N PHE A 147 -4.66 -6.82 -8.09
CA PHE A 147 -3.33 -6.33 -8.40
C PHE A 147 -2.63 -7.30 -9.36
N ARG A 148 -2.10 -6.77 -10.45
CA ARG A 148 -1.34 -7.54 -11.45
C ARG A 148 -0.04 -6.85 -11.78
N ILE A 149 0.94 -7.67 -12.14
CA ILE A 149 2.21 -7.22 -12.68
C ILE A 149 2.36 -7.88 -14.05
N GLN A 150 2.58 -7.06 -15.08
CA GLN A 150 2.79 -7.55 -16.44
C GLN A 150 4.00 -6.83 -17.04
N ARG A 151 4.72 -7.51 -17.93
CA ARG A 151 5.78 -6.86 -18.70
C ARG A 151 5.13 -5.88 -19.68
N ILE A 152 5.70 -4.69 -19.83
CA ILE A 152 5.22 -3.72 -20.82
C ILE A 152 5.80 -4.11 -22.19
N ASP A 153 4.94 -4.28 -23.18
CA ASP A 153 5.36 -4.66 -24.53
C ASP A 153 6.32 -3.62 -25.12
N GLY A 154 7.43 -4.08 -25.70
CA GLY A 154 8.48 -3.22 -26.25
C GLY A 154 9.45 -2.64 -25.21
N ASP A 155 9.25 -2.92 -23.92
CA ASP A 155 10.12 -2.51 -22.81
C ASP A 155 10.59 -3.73 -21.98
N SER A 156 11.72 -3.59 -21.30
CA SER A 156 12.17 -4.53 -20.25
C SER A 156 11.53 -4.22 -18.88
N SER A 157 10.75 -3.14 -18.79
CA SER A 157 10.05 -2.72 -17.57
C SER A 157 8.75 -3.50 -17.30
N TYR A 158 8.27 -3.37 -16.07
CA TYR A 158 7.04 -4.00 -15.59
C TYR A 158 6.01 -2.92 -15.24
N GLY A 159 4.80 -3.10 -15.76
CA GLY A 159 3.62 -2.32 -15.43
C GLY A 159 2.86 -2.96 -14.28
N VAL A 160 2.08 -2.13 -13.58
CA VAL A 160 1.22 -2.55 -12.48
C VAL A 160 -0.22 -2.18 -12.83
N TRP A 161 -1.13 -3.12 -12.65
CA TRP A 161 -2.56 -2.89 -12.80
C TRP A 161 -3.27 -3.11 -11.49
N ILE A 162 -4.11 -2.15 -11.10
CA ILE A 162 -4.83 -2.15 -9.82
C ILE A 162 -6.32 -1.97 -10.09
N VAL A 163 -7.15 -2.71 -9.37
CA VAL A 163 -8.60 -2.53 -9.47
C VAL A 163 -9.00 -1.18 -8.91
N ASN A 164 -9.66 -0.39 -9.75
CA ASN A 164 -10.22 0.89 -9.38
C ASN A 164 -11.71 0.72 -9.05
N ARG A 165 -12.05 0.94 -7.78
CA ARG A 165 -13.43 0.93 -7.27
C ARG A 165 -13.59 2.07 -6.27
N SER A 166 -14.59 2.93 -6.47
CA SER A 166 -14.76 4.18 -5.72
C SER A 166 -14.94 4.02 -4.20
N CYS A 167 -15.33 2.82 -3.74
CA CYS A 167 -15.56 2.52 -2.33
C CYS A 167 -14.51 1.58 -1.73
N LEU A 168 -13.39 1.34 -2.42
CA LEU A 168 -12.36 0.42 -1.96
C LEU A 168 -10.98 0.82 -2.45
N GLN A 169 -10.08 1.14 -1.54
CA GLN A 169 -8.68 1.42 -1.86
C GLN A 169 -7.86 0.14 -1.90
N VAL A 170 -6.89 0.07 -2.80
CA VAL A 170 -5.83 -0.93 -2.73
C VAL A 170 -4.56 -0.25 -2.22
N GLU A 171 -4.20 -0.57 -0.98
CA GLU A 171 -2.99 -0.10 -0.33
C GLU A 171 -1.89 -1.15 -0.44
N LEU A 172 -0.66 -0.67 -0.62
CA LEU A 172 0.51 -1.51 -0.81
C LEU A 172 1.42 -1.38 0.41
N TYR A 173 1.91 -2.51 0.90
CA TYR A 173 2.90 -2.60 1.97
C TYR A 173 4.20 -3.12 1.39
N TYR A 174 5.10 -2.20 1.03
CA TYR A 174 6.36 -2.52 0.35
C TYR A 174 7.48 -2.77 1.36
N THR A 175 8.12 -3.95 1.31
CA THR A 175 9.01 -4.41 2.40
C THR A 175 10.48 -4.03 2.22
N GLU A 176 10.82 -3.34 1.14
CA GLU A 176 12.21 -3.00 0.82
C GLU A 176 12.49 -1.52 1.09
N ALA A 177 13.75 -1.21 1.38
CA ALA A 177 14.17 0.18 1.52
C ALA A 177 14.23 0.86 0.15
N ILE A 178 13.91 2.15 0.13
CA ILE A 178 13.96 2.98 -1.07
C ILE A 178 14.99 4.06 -0.86
N ASP A 179 16.01 4.12 -1.72
CA ASP A 179 16.88 5.28 -1.82
C ASP A 179 16.11 6.38 -2.56
N ILE A 180 15.40 7.21 -1.80
CA ILE A 180 14.55 8.27 -2.34
C ILE A 180 15.37 9.35 -3.04
N LYS A 181 16.65 9.52 -2.69
CA LYS A 181 17.53 10.48 -3.37
C LYS A 181 17.83 9.98 -4.77
N THR A 182 18.27 8.73 -4.91
CA THR A 182 18.61 8.13 -6.20
C THR A 182 17.41 8.12 -7.17
N VAL A 183 16.22 7.72 -6.71
CA VAL A 183 15.03 7.71 -7.59
C VAL A 183 14.48 9.10 -7.91
N ILE A 184 14.83 10.13 -7.15
CA ILE A 184 14.52 11.52 -7.51
C ILE A 184 15.52 12.01 -8.57
N ASP A 185 16.81 11.75 -8.34
CA ASP A 185 17.90 12.18 -9.22
C ASP A 185 17.78 11.57 -10.63
N ASP A 186 17.26 10.34 -10.74
CA ASP A 186 17.01 9.67 -12.03
C ASP A 186 15.66 10.02 -12.70
N GLY A 187 14.85 10.87 -12.05
CA GLY A 187 13.54 11.30 -12.55
C GLY A 187 12.43 10.23 -12.45
N SER A 188 12.62 9.18 -11.65
CA SER A 188 11.60 8.18 -11.37
C SER A 188 10.65 8.57 -10.24
N ALA A 189 11.01 9.56 -9.44
CA ALA A 189 10.22 10.05 -8.34
C ALA A 189 10.24 11.57 -8.26
N ASN A 190 9.22 12.13 -7.62
CA ASN A 190 9.14 13.55 -7.30
C ASN A 190 8.34 13.79 -6.04
N PHE A 191 8.53 14.98 -5.47
CA PHE A 191 7.65 15.50 -4.43
C PHE A 191 6.62 16.45 -5.02
N THR A 192 5.40 16.35 -4.50
CA THR A 192 4.31 17.30 -4.75
C THR A 192 3.69 17.70 -3.42
N ASP A 193 3.01 18.83 -3.38
CA ASP A 193 2.26 19.24 -2.20
C ASP A 193 0.79 18.79 -2.32
N VAL A 194 0.19 18.46 -1.19
CA VAL A 194 -1.19 17.98 -1.05
C VAL A 194 -1.86 18.73 0.10
N SER A 195 -3.14 19.09 -0.06
CA SER A 195 -3.86 19.77 1.02
C SER A 195 -4.01 18.85 2.24
N THR A 196 -4.10 19.41 3.44
CA THR A 196 -4.26 18.60 4.66
C THR A 196 -5.72 18.59 5.08
N ARG A 197 -6.27 17.41 5.38
CA ARG A 197 -7.58 17.31 6.03
C ARG A 197 -7.38 17.59 7.51
N ASP A 198 -7.64 18.83 7.92
CA ASP A 198 -7.76 19.30 9.32
C ASP A 198 -6.71 18.74 10.30
N ILE A 199 -5.78 19.59 10.77
CA ILE A 199 -4.60 19.18 11.57
C ILE A 199 -4.95 18.33 12.81
N ARG A 200 -6.17 18.43 13.35
CA ARG A 200 -6.63 17.56 14.46
C ARG A 200 -6.73 16.07 14.07
N ALA A 201 -6.70 15.74 12.78
CA ALA A 201 -6.71 14.38 12.26
C ALA A 201 -5.31 13.71 12.24
N TYR A 202 -4.21 14.45 12.46
CA TYR A 202 -2.86 13.88 12.57
C TYR A 202 -2.71 13.00 13.83
N ILE A 203 -3.51 13.27 14.86
CA ILE A 203 -3.54 12.51 16.12
C ILE A 203 -4.70 11.51 16.06
N ARG A 204 -4.75 10.67 15.03
CA ARG A 204 -5.61 9.49 15.11
C ARG A 204 -4.88 8.47 15.98
N VAL A 205 -5.33 8.38 17.23
CA VAL A 205 -5.14 7.16 18.03
C VAL A 205 -5.51 5.99 17.13
N PRO A 206 -4.63 4.98 16.98
CA PRO A 206 -4.93 3.81 16.19
C PRO A 206 -6.31 3.28 16.51
N ARG A 207 -7.14 3.12 15.47
CA ARG A 207 -8.49 2.58 15.61
C ARG A 207 -8.45 1.10 15.25
N PRO A 208 -8.30 0.20 16.22
CA PRO A 208 -8.41 -1.21 15.94
C PRO A 208 -9.81 -1.51 15.41
N LYS A 209 -9.86 -2.50 14.52
CA LYS A 209 -11.10 -3.03 13.96
C LYS A 209 -12.06 -3.51 15.05
N SER A 210 -13.35 -3.26 14.86
CA SER A 210 -14.40 -3.83 15.72
C SER A 210 -14.47 -5.35 15.56
N GLU A 211 -14.49 -6.07 16.68
CA GLU A 211 -14.62 -7.54 16.71
C GLU A 211 -15.94 -8.05 16.12
N ILE A 212 -16.97 -7.20 16.06
CA ILE A 212 -18.34 -7.54 15.64
C ILE A 212 -18.62 -7.08 14.19
N CYS A 213 -17.59 -6.72 13.41
CA CYS A 213 -17.80 -6.21 12.05
C CYS A 213 -18.20 -7.33 11.06
N GLU A 214 -19.47 -7.40 10.66
CA GLU A 214 -20.02 -8.41 9.73
C GLU A 214 -19.26 -8.50 8.38
N TYR A 215 -18.71 -7.37 7.93
CA TYR A 215 -17.96 -7.28 6.67
C TYR A 215 -16.55 -7.86 6.75
N CYS A 216 -15.91 -7.70 7.91
CA CYS A 216 -14.50 -7.94 8.07
C CYS A 216 -14.20 -9.13 9.04
N GLY A 217 -15.19 -9.61 9.81
CA GLY A 217 -15.12 -10.76 10.73
C GLY A 217 -15.15 -12.11 10.05
#